data_AF-A0A8K0N6Y2-F1
#
_entry.id   AF-A0A8K0N6Y2-F1
#
_cell.length_a   1.000
_cell.length_b   1.000
_cell.length_c   1.000
_cell.angle_alpha   90.00
_cell.angle_beta   90.00
_cell.angle_gamma   90.00
#
_symmetry.space_group_name_H-M   'P 1'
#
loop_
_entity.id
_entity.type
_entity.pdbx_description
1 polymer ?
#
loop_
_entity_poly.entity_id
_entity_poly.type
_entity_poly.pdbx_seq_one_letter_code
_entity_poly.pdbx_strand_id
1 'polypeptide(L)'
;MRSITIFNSNGFLGSINVKVAARHISYRTVFLTILALAFLLPFIFILTALVTHEGVNKCSSLARQKKAVKIFPRPTAGPLRPIVQCQTLKYNMKSRAGRGFTLEELKAAGIPKKLAPTIGIAVDHRRKNRSLEGLQANVQRLKTYKAKLAGDSAPEELTTTTQVQGPYMPIVHEKPTVELVKVTDEMKSFRAYAKLRVERMNQRQVGARLKKAAEAEKEEKK
;
A
#
# COMPACT_ATOMS: atom_id res chain seq x y z
N MET A 1 4.36 -14.76 -70.13
CA MET A 1 4.04 -13.69 -71.09
C MET A 1 2.58 -13.78 -71.49
N ARG A 2 1.71 -12.94 -70.90
CA ARG A 2 0.31 -12.75 -71.31
C ARG A 2 0.00 -11.26 -71.13
N SER A 3 -0.37 -10.62 -72.22
CA SER A 3 -0.64 -9.19 -72.36
C SER A 3 -1.86 -8.78 -71.54
N ILE A 4 -1.72 -7.71 -70.76
CA ILE A 4 -2.85 -7.04 -70.09
C ILE A 4 -3.23 -5.86 -70.99
N THR A 5 -4.37 -5.99 -71.68
CA THR A 5 -4.96 -4.88 -72.43
C THR A 5 -5.99 -4.21 -71.52
N ILE A 6 -5.71 -2.99 -71.06
CA ILE A 6 -6.65 -2.17 -70.29
C ILE A 6 -7.32 -1.21 -71.26
N PHE A 7 -8.59 -1.47 -71.61
CA PHE A 7 -9.44 -0.47 -72.25
C PHE A 7 -10.22 0.27 -71.17
N ASN A 8 -9.99 1.58 -71.11
CA ASN A 8 -10.71 2.53 -70.28
C ASN A 8 -11.82 3.16 -71.12
N SER A 9 -13.07 3.07 -70.70
CA SER A 9 -14.14 3.94 -71.19
C SER A 9 -15.20 4.16 -70.12
N ASN A 10 -15.50 5.43 -69.91
CA ASN A 10 -16.46 6.01 -68.97
C ASN A 10 -17.89 5.54 -69.25
N GLY A 11 -18.69 5.37 -68.19
CA GLY A 11 -20.15 5.31 -68.31
C GLY A 11 -20.85 4.40 -67.30
N PHE A 12 -21.51 5.04 -66.34
CA PHE A 12 -22.90 4.76 -65.94
C PHE A 12 -23.33 3.30 -65.69
N LEU A 13 -23.49 2.95 -64.41
CA LEU A 13 -24.44 1.94 -63.89
C LEU A 13 -24.61 0.67 -64.75
N GLY A 14 -23.52 -0.06 -64.99
CA GLY A 14 -23.59 -1.47 -65.36
C GLY A 14 -23.46 -2.32 -64.10
N SER A 15 -24.52 -3.00 -63.68
CA SER A 15 -24.41 -4.10 -62.73
C SER A 15 -23.42 -5.11 -63.30
N ILE A 16 -22.21 -5.16 -62.75
CA ILE A 16 -21.26 -6.23 -63.04
C ILE A 16 -21.88 -7.49 -62.47
N ASN A 17 -22.59 -8.23 -63.30
CA ASN A 17 -23.02 -9.58 -63.00
C ASN A 17 -21.78 -10.46 -62.94
N VAL A 18 -21.04 -10.37 -61.83
CA VAL A 18 -20.04 -11.37 -61.48
C VAL A 18 -20.85 -12.62 -61.15
N LYS A 19 -21.00 -13.52 -62.13
CA LYS A 19 -21.30 -14.92 -61.85
C LYS A 19 -20.11 -15.45 -61.04
N VAL A 20 -20.15 -15.27 -59.73
CA VAL A 20 -19.27 -15.96 -58.79
C VAL A 20 -19.71 -17.42 -58.87
N ALA A 21 -19.09 -18.18 -59.76
CA ALA A 21 -19.20 -19.63 -59.75
C ALA A 21 -18.79 -20.08 -58.35
N ALA A 22 -19.71 -20.75 -57.64
CA ALA A 22 -19.45 -21.32 -56.32
C ALA A 22 -18.29 -22.30 -56.45
N ARG A 23 -17.07 -21.85 -56.15
CA ARG A 23 -15.93 -22.74 -56.02
C ARG A 23 -16.20 -23.56 -54.76
N HIS A 24 -16.51 -24.84 -54.94
CA HIS A 24 -16.64 -25.79 -53.83
C HIS A 24 -15.40 -25.68 -52.95
N ILE A 25 -15.55 -25.02 -51.80
CA ILE A 25 -14.49 -24.88 -50.83
C ILE A 25 -14.27 -26.29 -50.28
N SER A 26 -13.15 -26.90 -50.63
CA SER A 26 -12.85 -28.27 -50.20
C SER A 26 -12.77 -28.28 -48.67
N TYR A 27 -13.37 -29.28 -48.02
CA TYR A 27 -13.29 -29.45 -46.56
C TYR A 27 -11.83 -29.40 -46.04
N ARG A 28 -10.84 -29.77 -46.87
CA ARG A 28 -9.41 -29.66 -46.54
C ARG A 28 -8.92 -28.22 -46.40
N THR A 29 -9.35 -27.30 -47.26
CA THR A 29 -8.97 -25.89 -47.15
C THR A 29 -9.73 -25.21 -46.01
N VAL A 30 -10.99 -25.59 -45.76
CA VAL A 30 -11.73 -25.17 -44.57
C VAL A 30 -11.06 -25.67 -43.29
N PHE A 31 -10.63 -26.93 -43.25
CA PHE A 31 -9.98 -27.52 -42.08
C PHE A 31 -8.63 -26.86 -41.77
N LEU A 32 -7.78 -26.64 -42.78
CA LEU A 32 -6.48 -25.99 -42.59
C LEU A 32 -6.62 -24.51 -42.20
N THR A 33 -7.63 -23.81 -42.71
CA THR A 33 -7.90 -22.41 -42.32
C THR A 33 -8.44 -22.30 -40.90
N ILE A 34 -9.33 -23.20 -40.48
CA ILE A 34 -9.79 -23.29 -39.09
C ILE A 34 -8.63 -23.64 -38.15
N LEU A 35 -7.78 -24.60 -38.53
CA LEU A 35 -6.60 -24.96 -37.74
C LEU A 35 -5.63 -23.79 -37.60
N ALA A 36 -5.34 -23.06 -38.70
CA ALA A 36 -4.47 -21.89 -38.66
C ALA A 36 -5.05 -20.76 -37.79
N LEU A 37 -6.35 -20.49 -37.88
CA LEU A 37 -7.02 -19.51 -37.02
C LEU A 37 -7.02 -19.93 -35.55
N ALA A 38 -7.19 -21.23 -35.26
CA ALA A 38 -7.13 -21.77 -33.90
C ALA A 38 -5.74 -21.60 -33.26
N PHE A 39 -4.66 -21.54 -34.05
CA PHE A 39 -3.30 -21.23 -33.56
C PHE A 39 -3.02 -19.72 -33.48
N LEU A 40 -3.56 -18.90 -34.38
CA LEU A 40 -3.28 -17.46 -34.42
C LEU A 40 -4.10 -16.64 -33.41
N LEU A 41 -5.37 -17.00 -33.19
CA LEU A 41 -6.24 -16.32 -32.23
C LEU A 41 -5.69 -16.30 -30.78
N PRO A 42 -5.18 -17.40 -30.20
CA PRO A 42 -4.59 -17.36 -28.87
C PRO A 42 -3.29 -16.53 -28.84
N PHE A 43 -2.49 -16.53 -29.91
CA PHE A 43 -1.27 -15.71 -29.97
C PHE A 43 -1.58 -14.21 -29.99
N ILE A 44 -2.56 -13.78 -30.79
CA ILE A 44 -3.03 -12.39 -30.82
C ILE A 44 -3.64 -11.99 -29.47
N PHE A 45 -4.38 -12.89 -28.82
CA PHE A 45 -4.93 -12.66 -27.48
C PHE A 45 -3.83 -12.48 -26.42
N ILE A 46 -2.77 -13.28 -26.46
CA ILE A 46 -1.62 -13.13 -25.54
C ILE A 46 -0.87 -11.82 -25.81
N LEU A 47 -0.66 -11.46 -27.08
CA LEU A 47 0.03 -10.21 -27.45
C LEU A 47 -0.75 -8.97 -26.97
N THR A 48 -2.06 -8.96 -27.18
CA THR A 48 -2.95 -7.87 -26.75
C THR A 48 -3.07 -7.80 -25.22
N ALA A 49 -3.10 -8.95 -24.53
CA ALA A 49 -3.06 -9.02 -23.08
C ALA A 49 -1.73 -8.45 -22.50
N LEU A 50 -0.59 -8.73 -23.14
CA LEU A 50 0.71 -8.17 -22.71
C LEU A 50 0.78 -6.65 -22.91
N VAL A 51 0.34 -6.15 -24.08
CA VAL A 51 0.34 -4.70 -24.37
C VAL A 51 -0.59 -3.93 -23.41
N THR A 52 -1.75 -4.49 -23.07
CA THR A 52 -2.66 -3.89 -22.09
C THR A 52 -2.10 -3.93 -20.67
N HIS A 53 -1.46 -5.04 -20.26
CA HIS A 53 -0.80 -5.16 -18.96
C HIS A 53 0.36 -4.15 -18.80
N GLU A 54 1.15 -3.92 -19.86
CA GLU A 54 2.14 -2.84 -19.89
C GLU A 54 1.52 -1.44 -19.87
N GLY A 55 0.41 -1.24 -20.60
CA GLY A 55 -0.31 0.03 -20.65
C GLY A 55 -0.85 0.47 -19.30
N VAL A 56 -1.47 -0.44 -18.53
CA VAL A 56 -2.00 -0.17 -17.19
C VAL A 56 -0.91 0.30 -16.23
N ASN A 57 0.28 -0.31 -16.28
CA ASN A 57 1.42 0.08 -15.44
C ASN A 57 1.96 1.48 -15.82
N LYS A 58 2.01 1.80 -17.12
CA LYS A 58 2.45 3.10 -17.64
C LYS A 58 1.48 4.24 -17.29
N CYS A 59 0.17 4.01 -17.32
CA CYS A 59 -0.86 5.01 -16.99
C CYS A 59 -0.69 5.61 -15.59
N SER A 60 -0.40 4.79 -14.58
CA SER A 60 -0.19 5.27 -13.20
C SER A 60 1.13 6.03 -13.01
N SER A 61 2.14 5.75 -13.84
CA SER A 61 3.46 6.38 -13.79
C SER A 61 3.43 7.78 -14.40
N LEU A 62 2.82 7.93 -15.58
CA LEU A 62 2.68 9.22 -16.26
C LEU A 62 1.87 10.23 -15.43
N ALA A 63 0.78 9.77 -14.79
CA ALA A 63 0.00 10.61 -13.89
C ALA A 63 0.82 11.08 -12.66
N ARG A 64 1.69 10.21 -12.12
CA ARG A 64 2.61 10.55 -11.02
C ARG A 64 3.68 11.54 -11.47
N GLN A 65 4.24 11.40 -12.67
CA GLN A 65 5.20 12.35 -13.24
C GLN A 65 4.56 13.72 -13.45
N LYS A 66 3.37 13.80 -14.04
CA LYS A 66 2.60 15.05 -14.19
C LYS A 66 2.32 15.70 -12.83
N LYS A 67 1.96 14.91 -11.82
CA LYS A 67 1.74 15.39 -10.45
C LYS A 67 3.04 15.91 -9.82
N ALA A 68 4.17 15.24 -10.03
CA ALA A 68 5.46 15.63 -9.50
C ALA A 68 5.88 17.01 -10.00
N VAL A 69 5.76 17.25 -11.32
CA VAL A 69 6.03 18.54 -11.95
C VAL A 69 5.10 19.63 -11.39
N LYS A 70 3.80 19.34 -11.24
CA LYS A 70 2.81 20.30 -10.73
C LYS A 70 3.03 20.71 -9.27
N ILE A 71 3.51 19.80 -8.43
CA ILE A 71 3.61 19.98 -6.98
C ILE A 71 5.01 20.44 -6.54
N PHE A 72 5.98 20.43 -7.45
CA PHE A 72 7.33 20.93 -7.21
C PHE A 72 7.29 22.31 -6.51
N PRO A 73 7.99 22.50 -5.38
CA PRO A 73 9.07 21.68 -4.82
C PRO A 73 8.65 20.56 -3.84
N ARG A 74 7.35 20.40 -3.50
CA ARG A 74 6.91 19.44 -2.46
C ARG A 74 7.03 17.98 -2.92
N PRO A 75 7.24 17.01 -2.00
CA PRO A 75 7.35 15.60 -2.36
C PRO A 75 6.03 15.01 -2.88
N THR A 76 6.12 14.12 -3.89
CA THR A 76 4.94 13.54 -4.58
C THR A 76 4.19 12.51 -3.73
N ALA A 77 4.86 11.90 -2.74
CA ALA A 77 4.31 10.88 -1.84
C ALA A 77 3.15 11.38 -0.95
N GLY A 78 2.97 12.70 -0.86
CA GLY A 78 1.90 13.32 -0.09
C GLY A 78 2.33 13.73 1.32
N PRO A 79 1.36 14.02 2.21
CA PRO A 79 1.65 14.54 3.54
C PRO A 79 2.29 13.49 4.47
N LEU A 80 3.04 13.96 5.46
CA LEU A 80 3.62 13.13 6.51
C LEU A 80 2.52 12.39 7.29
N ARG A 81 2.76 11.10 7.53
CA ARG A 81 1.88 10.22 8.31
C ARG A 81 2.58 9.72 9.58
N PRO A 82 1.83 9.50 10.68
CA PRO A 82 2.37 9.00 11.94
C PRO A 82 2.69 7.51 11.88
N ILE A 83 3.48 7.06 12.85
CA ILE A 83 3.72 5.66 13.15
C ILE A 83 2.56 5.16 14.02
N VAL A 84 1.89 4.10 13.56
CA VAL A 84 0.74 3.50 14.27
C VAL A 84 0.91 1.99 14.29
N GLN A 85 0.60 1.36 15.42
CA GLN A 85 0.57 -0.10 15.55
C GLN A 85 -0.75 -0.67 15.03
N CYS A 86 -0.71 -1.90 14.50
CA CYS A 86 -1.92 -2.59 14.07
C CYS A 86 -2.75 -3.08 15.27
N GLN A 87 -4.05 -3.30 15.07
CA GLN A 87 -5.01 -3.44 16.18
C GLN A 87 -5.00 -4.80 16.89
N THR A 88 -4.69 -5.90 16.17
CA THR A 88 -4.84 -7.25 16.72
C THR A 88 -3.57 -7.75 17.40
N LEU A 89 -3.69 -8.68 18.35
CA LEU A 89 -2.53 -9.28 19.05
C LEU A 89 -1.45 -9.81 18.08
N LYS A 90 -1.88 -10.46 16.98
CA LYS A 90 -0.97 -10.98 15.95
C LYS A 90 -0.19 -9.90 15.20
N TYR A 91 -0.79 -8.72 15.00
CA TYR A 91 -0.22 -7.67 14.16
C TYR A 91 0.24 -6.44 14.94
N ASN A 92 0.01 -6.35 16.25
CA ASN A 92 0.40 -5.21 17.09
C ASN A 92 1.91 -4.94 17.09
N MET A 93 2.74 -5.93 16.75
CA MET A 93 4.18 -5.74 16.57
C MET A 93 4.54 -5.03 15.25
N LYS A 94 3.61 -4.95 14.30
CA LYS A 94 3.82 -4.30 13.01
C LYS A 94 3.39 -2.84 13.11
N SER A 95 4.37 -1.95 12.98
CA SER A 95 4.09 -0.54 12.76
C SER A 95 3.70 -0.27 11.29
N ARG A 96 2.91 0.77 11.06
CA ARG A 96 2.47 1.19 9.73
C ARG A 96 2.25 2.69 9.68
N ALA A 97 2.19 3.24 8.48
CA ALA A 97 1.77 4.62 8.28
C ALA A 97 0.27 4.74 8.58
N GLY A 98 -0.05 5.52 9.61
CA GLY A 98 -1.43 5.84 9.99
C GLY A 98 -2.11 6.82 9.03
N ARG A 99 -3.36 7.17 9.32
CA ARG A 99 -4.10 8.17 8.53
C ARG A 99 -3.57 9.59 8.75
N GLY A 100 -3.33 9.97 10.01
CA GLY A 100 -2.86 11.30 10.40
C GLY A 100 -2.55 11.42 11.89
N PHE A 101 -1.84 12.48 12.25
CA PHE A 101 -1.45 12.83 13.61
C PHE A 101 -2.64 13.28 14.44
N THR A 102 -2.61 12.94 15.72
CA THR A 102 -3.59 13.39 16.71
C THR A 102 -3.37 14.84 17.11
N LEU A 103 -4.38 15.47 17.68
CA LEU A 103 -4.27 16.83 18.20
C LEU A 103 -3.30 16.93 19.38
N GLU A 104 -3.19 15.87 20.18
CA GLU A 104 -2.26 15.77 21.32
C GLU A 104 -0.80 15.76 20.85
N GLU A 105 -0.47 14.93 19.85
CA GLU A 105 0.86 14.87 19.24
C GLU A 105 1.25 16.23 18.64
N LEU A 106 0.32 16.88 17.93
CA LEU A 106 0.55 18.19 17.33
C LEU A 106 0.78 19.28 18.39
N LYS A 107 -0.03 19.27 19.47
CA LYS A 107 0.13 20.21 20.59
C LYS A 107 1.49 20.03 21.27
N ALA A 108 1.89 18.78 21.52
CA ALA A 108 3.20 18.45 22.12
C ALA A 108 4.39 18.79 21.21
N ALA A 109 4.20 18.77 19.89
CA ALA A 109 5.20 19.21 18.91
C ALA A 109 5.19 20.73 18.66
N GLY A 110 4.26 21.49 19.28
CA GLY A 110 4.12 22.94 19.07
C GLY A 110 3.61 23.31 17.67
N ILE A 111 2.81 22.44 17.03
CA ILE A 111 2.26 22.66 15.69
C ILE A 111 0.76 22.94 15.80
N PRO A 112 0.26 24.11 15.37
CA PRO A 112 -1.17 24.38 15.40
C PRO A 112 -1.94 23.55 14.37
N LYS A 113 -3.11 23.04 14.77
CA LYS A 113 -3.93 22.11 13.96
C LYS A 113 -4.35 22.66 12.58
N LYS A 114 -4.50 23.98 12.44
CA LYS A 114 -4.87 24.64 11.18
C LYS A 114 -3.70 24.76 10.22
N LEU A 115 -2.49 24.89 10.75
CA LEU A 115 -1.26 25.05 9.98
C LEU A 115 -0.69 23.70 9.53
N ALA A 116 -0.94 22.63 10.29
CA ALA A 116 -0.46 21.28 9.97
C ALA A 116 -0.79 20.82 8.52
N PRO A 117 -2.04 20.91 8.02
CA PRO A 117 -2.36 20.53 6.64
C PRO A 117 -1.62 21.37 5.59
N THR A 118 -1.41 22.66 5.85
CA THR A 118 -0.73 23.60 4.92
C THR A 118 0.72 23.21 4.69
N ILE A 119 1.41 22.81 5.77
CA ILE A 119 2.80 22.35 5.76
C ILE A 119 2.94 20.94 5.16
N GLY A 120 1.84 20.19 5.06
CA GLY A 120 1.86 18.81 4.55
C GLY A 120 1.93 17.76 5.66
N ILE A 121 1.31 18.03 6.81
CA ILE A 121 1.12 17.05 7.89
C ILE A 121 -0.34 16.60 7.86
N ALA A 122 -0.57 15.28 7.76
CA ALA A 122 -1.93 14.73 7.81
C ALA A 122 -2.46 14.75 9.25
N VAL A 123 -3.70 15.20 9.45
CA VAL A 123 -4.33 15.27 10.79
C VAL A 123 -5.49 14.28 10.87
N ASP A 124 -5.56 13.53 11.97
CA ASP A 124 -6.66 12.64 12.29
C ASP A 124 -7.16 12.92 13.71
N HIS A 125 -8.28 13.62 13.81
CA HIS A 125 -8.91 14.01 15.07
C HIS A 125 -9.64 12.85 15.77
N ARG A 126 -9.80 11.68 15.10
CA ARG A 126 -10.52 10.53 15.69
C ARG A 126 -9.61 9.60 16.50
N ARG A 127 -8.31 9.58 16.18
CA ARG A 127 -7.35 8.71 16.88
C ARG A 127 -7.05 9.27 18.27
N LYS A 128 -6.94 8.38 19.25
CA LYS A 128 -6.60 8.69 20.65
C LYS A 128 -5.34 7.93 21.03
N ASN A 129 -4.43 8.55 21.78
CA ASN A 129 -3.24 7.88 22.28
C ASN A 129 -3.54 7.23 23.63
N ARG A 130 -3.16 5.96 23.78
CA ARG A 130 -3.27 5.23 25.05
C ARG A 130 -1.90 4.98 25.69
N SER A 131 -0.83 4.96 24.90
CA SER A 131 0.54 4.75 25.35
C SER A 131 1.37 6.02 25.20
N LEU A 132 2.25 6.27 26.17
CA LEU A 132 3.19 7.39 26.15
C LEU A 132 4.30 7.19 25.11
N GLU A 133 4.77 5.96 24.92
CA GLU A 133 5.81 5.61 23.93
C GLU A 133 5.38 5.99 22.50
N GLY A 134 4.15 5.63 22.12
CA GLY A 134 3.62 5.96 20.79
C GLY A 134 3.47 7.46 20.58
N LEU A 135 3.06 8.18 21.62
CA LEU A 135 2.98 9.65 21.61
C LEU A 135 4.38 10.26 21.40
N GLN A 136 5.38 9.82 22.18
CA GLN A 136 6.75 10.34 22.11
C GLN A 136 7.40 10.07 20.75
N ALA A 137 7.28 8.86 20.20
CA ALA A 137 7.82 8.50 18.89
C ALA A 137 7.22 9.39 17.77
N ASN A 138 5.91 9.64 17.82
CA ASN A 138 5.25 10.51 16.85
C ASN A 138 5.60 11.99 17.03
N VAL A 139 5.77 12.46 18.27
CA VAL A 139 6.24 13.83 18.54
C VAL A 139 7.67 14.03 18.03
N GLN A 140 8.56 13.07 18.25
CA GLN A 140 9.92 13.10 17.70
C GLN A 140 9.89 13.11 16.16
N ARG A 141 9.01 12.31 15.56
CA ARG A 141 8.79 12.30 14.10
C ARG A 141 8.28 13.65 13.56
N LEU A 142 7.42 14.35 14.30
CA LEU A 142 6.96 15.69 13.92
C LEU A 142 8.07 16.73 14.06
N LYS A 143 8.87 16.68 15.13
CA LYS A 143 9.99 17.60 15.35
C LYS A 143 11.07 17.44 14.27
N THR A 144 11.44 16.20 13.97
CA THR A 144 12.40 15.89 12.89
C THR A 144 11.89 16.31 11.52
N TYR A 145 10.58 16.18 11.26
CA TYR A 145 9.99 16.71 10.02
C TYR A 145 10.04 18.23 9.96
N LYS A 146 9.66 18.92 11.04
CA LYS A 146 9.69 20.38 11.12
C LYS A 146 11.10 20.92 10.88
N ALA A 147 12.12 20.31 11.48
CA ALA A 147 13.51 20.69 11.29
C ALA A 147 14.03 20.47 9.85
N LYS A 148 13.42 19.55 9.09
CA LYS A 148 13.78 19.25 7.69
C LYS A 148 12.92 20.00 6.66
N LEU A 149 12.01 20.86 7.10
CA LEU A 149 11.16 21.62 6.22
C LEU A 149 11.89 22.89 5.75
N ALA A 150 12.04 23.05 4.44
CA ALA A 150 12.77 24.18 3.85
C ALA A 150 12.15 25.58 4.10
N GLY A 151 10.97 25.68 4.74
CA GLY A 151 10.30 26.97 4.98
C GLY A 151 11.02 27.89 5.98
N ASP A 152 11.90 27.34 6.81
CA ASP A 152 12.71 28.09 7.80
C ASP A 152 14.18 28.28 7.34
N SER A 153 14.53 27.81 6.13
CA SER A 153 15.89 27.83 5.59
C SER A 153 16.26 29.16 4.90
N ALA A 154 17.56 29.46 4.86
CA ALA A 154 18.11 30.61 4.15
C ALA A 154 17.74 30.58 2.65
N PRO A 155 17.60 31.74 1.98
CA PRO A 155 17.16 31.81 0.58
C PRO A 155 18.07 31.04 -0.40
N GLU A 156 19.34 30.84 -0.04
CA GLU A 156 20.31 30.09 -0.83
C GLU A 156 19.99 28.57 -0.86
N GLU A 157 19.49 28.00 0.24
CA GLU A 157 19.10 26.58 0.32
C GLU A 157 17.80 26.28 -0.44
N LEU A 158 16.94 27.28 -0.64
CA LEU A 158 15.67 27.12 -1.35
C LEU A 158 15.88 26.82 -2.84
N THR A 159 16.91 27.39 -3.45
CA THR A 159 17.21 27.22 -4.89
C THR A 159 17.84 25.85 -5.19
N THR A 160 18.58 25.29 -4.23
CA THR A 160 19.17 23.94 -4.31
C THR A 160 18.21 22.84 -3.82
N THR A 161 17.02 23.20 -3.33
CA THR A 161 16.06 22.23 -2.81
C THR A 161 15.54 21.31 -3.93
N THR A 162 15.89 20.03 -3.84
CA THR A 162 15.44 19.00 -4.77
C THR A 162 14.21 18.27 -4.22
N GLN A 163 13.35 17.80 -5.12
CA GLN A 163 12.19 17.01 -4.74
C GLN A 163 12.65 15.61 -4.27
N VAL A 164 12.31 15.25 -3.03
CA VAL A 164 12.54 13.89 -2.52
C VAL A 164 11.72 12.89 -3.34
N GLN A 165 12.42 11.93 -3.98
CA GLN A 165 11.81 10.83 -4.69
C GLN A 165 11.48 9.69 -3.71
N GLY A 166 10.27 9.13 -3.82
CA GLY A 166 9.80 8.05 -2.94
C GLY A 166 9.14 8.52 -1.63
N PRO A 167 8.88 7.61 -0.68
CA PRO A 167 8.21 7.93 0.57
C PRO A 167 9.10 8.79 1.45
N TYR A 168 8.58 9.94 1.89
CA TYR A 168 9.27 10.84 2.79
C TYR A 168 9.31 10.27 4.23
N MET A 169 10.51 10.14 4.79
CA MET A 169 10.78 9.51 6.10
C MET A 169 10.10 8.14 6.26
N PRO A 170 10.53 7.10 5.53
CA PRO A 170 9.91 5.79 5.63
C PRO A 170 10.00 5.24 7.07
N ILE A 171 8.99 4.46 7.46
CA ILE A 171 8.98 3.79 8.76
C ILE A 171 9.92 2.60 8.66
N VAL A 172 11.02 2.64 9.39
CA VAL A 172 11.99 1.55 9.46
C VAL A 172 11.58 0.61 10.58
N HIS A 173 11.56 -0.68 10.28
CA HIS A 173 11.38 -1.73 11.27
C HIS A 173 12.75 -2.17 11.74
N GLU A 174 13.14 -1.75 12.93
CA GLU A 174 14.35 -2.24 13.57
C GLU A 174 14.20 -3.73 13.86
N LYS A 175 15.18 -4.51 13.43
CA LYS A 175 15.23 -5.93 13.76
C LYS A 175 15.76 -6.03 15.19
N PRO A 176 15.10 -6.79 16.08
CA PRO A 176 15.61 -6.95 17.43
C PRO A 176 16.98 -7.62 17.37
N THR A 177 17.99 -6.99 17.97
CA THR A 177 19.30 -7.57 18.18
C THR A 177 19.22 -8.46 19.42
N VAL A 178 19.52 -9.75 19.27
CA VAL A 178 19.56 -10.68 20.40
C VAL A 178 21.00 -10.75 20.90
N GLU A 179 21.22 -10.32 22.13
CA GLU A 179 22.49 -10.50 22.81
C GLU A 179 22.56 -11.90 23.42
N LEU A 180 23.68 -12.60 23.19
CA LEU A 180 23.92 -13.93 23.75
C LEU A 180 24.41 -13.78 25.19
N VAL A 181 23.52 -14.01 26.15
CA VAL A 181 23.83 -13.96 27.57
C VAL A 181 24.04 -15.37 28.12
N LYS A 182 24.96 -15.52 29.09
CA LYS A 182 25.15 -16.79 29.81
C LYS A 182 23.89 -17.15 30.58
N VAL A 183 23.45 -18.40 30.49
CA VAL A 183 22.24 -18.88 31.18
C VAL A 183 22.47 -18.85 32.70
N THR A 184 21.68 -18.06 33.40
CA THR A 184 21.69 -17.99 34.88
C THR A 184 20.98 -19.19 35.49
N ASP A 185 21.29 -19.52 36.74
CA ASP A 185 20.65 -20.66 37.42
C ASP A 185 19.15 -20.43 37.67
N GLU A 186 18.74 -19.16 37.81
CA GLU A 186 17.33 -18.77 37.84
C GLU A 186 16.61 -19.17 36.55
N MET A 187 17.20 -18.91 35.37
CA MET A 187 16.62 -19.31 34.08
C MET A 187 16.50 -20.83 33.94
N LYS A 188 17.43 -21.60 34.53
CA LYS A 188 17.36 -23.07 34.53
C LYS A 188 16.26 -23.59 35.47
N SER A 189 16.09 -22.95 36.62
CA SER A 189 15.06 -23.32 37.61
C SER A 189 13.65 -22.95 37.16
N PHE A 190 13.50 -21.98 36.25
CA PHE A 190 12.21 -21.48 35.79
C PHE A 190 11.46 -22.53 34.93
N ARG A 191 10.38 -23.09 35.50
CA ARG A 191 9.51 -24.05 34.81
C ARG A 191 8.53 -23.35 33.87
N ALA A 192 9.01 -22.90 32.71
CA ALA A 192 8.25 -22.11 31.73
C ALA A 192 6.90 -22.76 31.33
N TYR A 193 6.89 -24.06 31.02
CA TYR A 193 5.66 -24.76 30.63
C TYR A 193 4.60 -24.77 31.75
N ALA A 194 5.03 -25.01 33.00
CA ALA A 194 4.13 -25.02 34.15
C ALA A 194 3.53 -23.62 34.38
N LYS A 195 4.37 -22.56 34.31
CA LYS A 195 3.91 -21.17 34.43
C LYS A 195 2.86 -20.81 33.39
N LEU A 196 3.07 -21.17 32.11
CA LEU A 196 2.08 -20.93 31.04
C LEU A 196 0.73 -21.61 31.29
N ARG A 197 0.70 -22.77 31.97
CA ARG A 197 -0.54 -23.44 32.34
C ARG A 197 -1.22 -22.78 33.52
N VAL A 198 -0.44 -22.38 34.54
CA VAL A 198 -0.95 -21.63 35.69
C VAL A 198 -1.58 -20.30 35.25
N GLU A 199 -0.93 -19.55 34.35
CA GLU A 199 -1.50 -18.29 33.84
C GLU A 199 -2.80 -18.49 33.05
N ARG A 200 -2.86 -19.54 32.21
CA ARG A 200 -4.11 -19.92 31.53
C ARG A 200 -5.21 -20.28 32.53
N MET A 201 -4.88 -21.00 33.59
CA MET A 201 -5.83 -21.34 34.65
C MET A 201 -6.30 -20.09 35.41
N ASN A 202 -5.38 -19.18 35.74
CA ASN A 202 -5.70 -17.92 36.41
C ASN A 202 -6.69 -17.10 35.58
N GLN A 203 -6.43 -16.90 34.27
CA GLN A 203 -7.35 -16.22 33.36
C GLN A 203 -8.73 -16.90 33.30
N ARG A 204 -8.78 -18.24 33.23
CA ARG A 204 -10.04 -19.00 33.21
C ARG A 204 -10.82 -18.88 34.52
N GLN A 205 -10.14 -18.84 35.65
CA GLN A 205 -10.76 -18.86 36.98
C GLN A 205 -11.08 -17.46 37.55
N VAL A 206 -10.76 -16.36 36.85
CA VAL A 206 -11.01 -14.98 37.34
C VAL A 206 -12.46 -14.82 37.81
N GLY A 207 -13.45 -15.16 36.98
CA GLY A 207 -14.86 -14.98 37.33
C GLY A 207 -15.30 -15.81 38.53
N ALA A 208 -14.90 -17.09 38.60
CA ALA A 208 -15.25 -17.98 39.70
C ALA A 208 -14.61 -17.52 41.03
N ARG A 209 -13.36 -17.04 40.98
CA ARG A 209 -12.66 -16.52 42.16
C ARG A 209 -13.29 -15.22 42.65
N LEU A 210 -13.64 -14.30 41.75
CA LEU A 210 -14.34 -13.07 42.10
C LEU A 210 -15.72 -13.36 42.72
N LYS A 211 -16.47 -14.30 42.14
CA LYS A 211 -17.75 -14.74 42.70
C LYS A 211 -17.58 -15.30 44.12
N LYS A 212 -16.64 -16.23 44.31
CA LYS A 212 -16.39 -16.84 45.61
C LYS A 212 -15.91 -15.83 46.65
N ALA A 213 -15.07 -14.88 46.27
CA ALA A 213 -14.64 -13.80 47.15
C ALA A 213 -15.82 -12.90 47.56
N ALA A 214 -16.69 -12.53 46.61
CA ALA A 214 -17.88 -11.74 46.89
C ALA A 214 -18.93 -12.49 47.74
N GLU A 215 -19.00 -13.82 47.65
CA GLU A 215 -19.85 -14.65 48.51
C GLU A 215 -19.28 -14.73 49.93
N ALA A 216 -17.97 -14.96 50.08
CA ALA A 216 -17.30 -14.96 51.38
C ALA A 216 -17.44 -13.60 52.10
N GLU A 217 -17.27 -12.48 51.40
CA GLU A 217 -17.48 -11.14 51.98
C GLU A 217 -18.94 -10.88 52.41
N LYS A 218 -19.92 -11.53 51.77
CA LYS A 218 -21.33 -11.42 52.17
C LYS A 218 -21.65 -12.28 53.38
N GLU A 219 -21.01 -13.45 53.49
CA GLU A 219 -21.13 -14.33 54.66
C GLU A 219 -20.47 -13.71 55.89
N GLU A 220 -19.31 -13.06 55.74
CA GLU A 220 -18.63 -12.35 56.84
C GLU A 220 -19.38 -11.10 57.35
N LYS A 221 -20.25 -10.51 56.51
CA LYS A 221 -21.05 -9.32 56.85
C LYS A 221 -22.44 -9.66 57.40
N LYS A 222 -22.79 -10.95 57.47
CA LYS A 222 -24.10 -11.41 57.93
C LYS A 222 -24.00 -12.01 59.32
#